data_AF-A0A5C8ZHZ9-F1
#
_entry.id   AF-A0A5C8ZHZ9-F1
#
_cell.length_a   1.000
_cell.length_b   1.000
_cell.length_c   1.000
_cell.angle_alpha   90.00
_cell.angle_beta   90.00
_cell.angle_gamma   90.00
#
_symmetry.space_group_name_H-M   'P 1'
#
loop_
_entity.id
_entity.type
_entity.pdbx_description
1 polymer ?
#
loop_
_entity_poly.entity_id
_entity_poly.type
_entity_poly.pdbx_seq_one_letter_code
_entity_poly.pdbx_strand_id
1 'polypeptide(L)'
;MAPQAPAPRDDLAALEQQRRQHDETFERRAVDAAQRRRAAVDLWRHQRDVEERHRHEVEQRQSADRRVRDEQVRLRHEAEDEERRLHHALDAALRRERVVTHLARTDPALTGQLQRAHEDVDLTRARWQEADDARRRFPSRWPW
;
A
#
# COMPACT_ATOMS: atom_id res chain seq x y z
N MET A 1 -79.07 -18.31 -58.05
CA MET A 1 -77.61 -18.22 -58.30
C MET A 1 -76.94 -17.87 -56.98
N ALA A 2 -76.61 -18.88 -56.16
CA ALA A 2 -75.95 -18.66 -54.88
C ALA A 2 -74.44 -18.46 -55.12
N PRO A 3 -73.77 -17.50 -54.44
CA PRO A 3 -72.35 -17.25 -54.64
C PRO A 3 -71.53 -18.48 -54.20
N GLN A 4 -70.60 -18.88 -55.06
CA GLN A 4 -69.65 -19.96 -54.77
C GLN A 4 -68.87 -19.62 -53.50
N ALA A 5 -68.92 -20.51 -52.51
CA ALA A 5 -68.04 -20.46 -51.36
C ALA A 5 -66.58 -20.64 -51.83
N PRO A 6 -65.62 -19.86 -51.32
CA PRO A 6 -64.22 -20.03 -51.66
C PRO A 6 -63.74 -21.44 -51.29
N ALA A 7 -62.87 -22.00 -52.12
CA ALA A 7 -62.44 -23.39 -51.99
C ALA A 7 -61.61 -23.58 -50.70
N PRO A 8 -61.86 -24.63 -49.90
CA PRO A 8 -61.19 -24.87 -48.59
C PRO A 8 -59.67 -25.10 -48.68
N ARG A 9 -59.10 -25.17 -49.89
CA ARG A 9 -57.65 -25.28 -50.13
C ARG A 9 -56.92 -23.95 -50.01
N ASP A 10 -57.57 -22.83 -50.34
CA ASP A 10 -56.96 -21.51 -50.28
C ASP A 10 -56.80 -21.03 -48.83
N ASP A 11 -57.74 -21.40 -47.96
CA ASP A 11 -57.70 -21.08 -46.52
C ASP A 11 -56.61 -21.87 -45.76
N LEU A 12 -56.38 -23.14 -46.13
CA LEU A 12 -55.33 -23.96 -45.52
C LEU A 12 -53.92 -23.50 -45.93
N ALA A 13 -53.74 -23.12 -47.20
CA ALA A 13 -52.47 -22.59 -47.69
C ALA A 13 -52.13 -21.23 -47.03
N ALA A 14 -53.13 -20.35 -46.87
CA ALA A 14 -52.97 -19.07 -46.19
C ALA A 14 -52.62 -19.23 -44.70
N LEU A 15 -53.28 -20.15 -44.00
CA LEU A 15 -52.97 -20.47 -42.59
C LEU A 15 -51.57 -21.06 -42.41
N GLU A 16 -51.14 -21.94 -43.32
CA GLU A 16 -49.79 -22.50 -43.27
C GLU A 16 -48.72 -21.44 -43.54
N GLN A 17 -48.97 -20.53 -44.48
CA GLN A 17 -48.09 -19.40 -44.76
C GLN A 17 -48.00 -18.44 -43.57
N GLN A 18 -49.12 -18.15 -42.90
CA GLN A 18 -49.15 -17.32 -41.69
C GLN A 18 -48.40 -17.99 -40.52
N ARG A 19 -48.52 -19.32 -40.37
CA ARG A 19 -47.77 -20.07 -39.35
C ARG A 19 -46.27 -20.01 -39.59
N ARG A 20 -45.82 -20.22 -40.83
CA ARG A 20 -44.40 -20.12 -41.20
C ARG A 20 -43.84 -18.73 -40.93
N GLN A 21 -44.58 -17.68 -41.28
CA GLN A 21 -44.18 -16.30 -40.97
C GLN A 21 -44.10 -16.05 -39.45
N HIS A 22 -45.07 -16.55 -38.68
CA HIS A 22 -45.04 -16.43 -37.23
C HIS A 22 -43.83 -17.18 -36.63
N ASP A 23 -43.58 -18.42 -37.06
CA ASP A 23 -42.45 -19.24 -36.61
C ASP A 23 -41.11 -18.58 -36.96
N GLU A 24 -40.95 -18.06 -38.18
CA GLU A 24 -39.74 -17.31 -38.60
C GLU A 24 -39.52 -16.05 -37.76
N THR A 25 -40.59 -15.30 -37.47
CA THR A 25 -40.47 -14.10 -36.62
C THR A 25 -40.14 -14.44 -35.17
N PHE A 26 -40.67 -15.54 -34.66
CA PHE A 26 -40.36 -16.05 -33.33
C PHE A 26 -38.90 -16.50 -33.24
N GLU A 27 -38.41 -17.27 -34.22
CA GLU A 27 -37.02 -17.71 -34.29
C GLU A 27 -36.06 -16.52 -34.36
N ARG A 28 -36.34 -15.51 -35.20
CA ARG A 28 -35.53 -14.27 -35.26
C ARG A 28 -35.50 -13.55 -33.92
N ARG A 29 -36.65 -13.38 -33.26
CA ARG A 29 -36.73 -12.76 -31.93
C ARG A 29 -35.98 -13.57 -30.86
N ALA A 30 -36.03 -14.90 -30.94
CA ALA A 30 -35.31 -15.78 -30.02
C ALA A 30 -33.78 -15.65 -30.20
N VAL A 31 -33.30 -15.60 -31.43
CA VAL A 31 -31.89 -15.37 -31.75
C VAL A 31 -31.43 -13.99 -31.27
N ASP A 32 -32.20 -12.93 -31.56
CA ASP A 32 -31.89 -11.57 -31.10
C ASP A 32 -31.85 -11.49 -29.57
N ALA A 33 -32.80 -12.14 -28.89
CA ALA A 33 -32.83 -12.21 -27.43
C ALA A 33 -31.61 -12.96 -26.87
N ALA A 34 -31.19 -14.05 -27.52
CA ALA A 34 -30.00 -14.80 -27.14
C ALA A 34 -28.72 -13.96 -27.34
N GLN A 35 -28.62 -13.21 -28.44
CA GLN A 35 -27.50 -12.29 -28.69
C GLN A 35 -27.43 -11.18 -27.66
N ARG A 36 -28.56 -10.56 -27.30
CA ARG A 36 -28.61 -9.54 -26.24
C ARG A 36 -28.18 -10.09 -24.89
N ARG A 37 -28.58 -11.31 -24.54
CA ARG A 37 -28.14 -11.97 -23.31
C ARG A 37 -26.63 -12.21 -23.30
N ARG A 38 -26.05 -12.67 -24.42
CA ARG A 38 -24.59 -12.83 -24.54
C ARG A 38 -23.86 -11.50 -24.39
N ALA A 39 -24.29 -10.47 -25.12
CA ALA A 39 -23.70 -9.14 -25.03
C ALA A 39 -23.77 -8.55 -23.60
N ALA A 40 -24.89 -8.75 -22.90
CA ALA A 40 -25.03 -8.33 -21.50
C ALA A 40 -24.06 -9.07 -20.56
N VAL A 41 -23.86 -10.38 -20.77
CA VAL A 41 -22.87 -11.17 -19.99
C VAL A 41 -21.45 -10.70 -20.28
N ASP A 42 -21.11 -10.43 -21.54
CA ASP A 42 -19.78 -9.95 -21.92
C ASP A 42 -19.48 -8.56 -21.32
N LEU A 43 -20.46 -7.66 -21.34
CA LEU A 43 -20.37 -6.37 -20.66
C LEU A 43 -20.18 -6.53 -19.14
N TRP A 44 -20.95 -7.42 -18.51
CA TRP A 44 -20.81 -7.69 -17.08
C TRP A 44 -19.43 -8.26 -16.73
N ARG A 45 -18.91 -9.20 -17.53
CA ARG A 45 -17.55 -9.74 -17.36
C ARG A 45 -16.51 -8.64 -17.48
N HIS A 46 -16.63 -7.79 -18.49
CA HIS A 46 -15.67 -6.70 -18.68
C HIS A 46 -15.71 -5.69 -17.53
N GLN A 47 -16.90 -5.34 -17.03
CA GLN A 47 -17.05 -4.49 -15.85
C GLN A 47 -16.39 -5.11 -14.62
N ARG A 48 -16.61 -6.41 -14.40
CA ARG A 48 -16.00 -7.15 -13.30
C ARG A 48 -14.47 -7.18 -13.41
N ASP A 49 -13.92 -7.44 -14.59
CA ASP A 49 -12.47 -7.44 -14.81
C ASP A 49 -11.85 -6.07 -14.53
N VAL A 50 -12.54 -4.99 -14.90
CA VAL A 50 -12.12 -3.61 -14.62
C VAL A 50 -12.16 -3.33 -13.12
N GLU A 51 -13.22 -3.74 -12.42
CA GLU A 51 -13.31 -3.62 -10.96
C GLU A 51 -12.20 -4.42 -10.26
N GLU A 52 -11.94 -5.66 -10.70
CA GLU A 52 -10.90 -6.50 -10.12
C GLU A 52 -9.51 -5.88 -10.32
N ARG A 53 -9.20 -5.36 -11.51
CA ARG A 53 -7.97 -4.59 -11.77
C ARG A 53 -7.87 -3.37 -10.85
N HIS A 54 -8.95 -2.61 -10.71
CA HIS A 54 -8.96 -1.44 -9.82
C HIS A 54 -8.70 -1.82 -8.36
N ARG A 55 -9.30 -2.91 -7.87
CA ARG A 55 -9.02 -3.44 -6.51
C ARG A 55 -7.56 -3.80 -6.35
N HIS A 56 -6.98 -4.52 -7.31
CA HIS A 56 -5.56 -4.89 -7.28
C HIS A 56 -4.65 -3.65 -7.29
N GLU A 57 -4.96 -2.63 -8.09
CA GLU A 57 -4.20 -1.37 -8.09
C GLU A 57 -4.28 -0.64 -6.75
N VAL A 58 -5.47 -0.57 -6.14
CA VAL A 58 -5.68 0.04 -4.83
C VAL A 58 -4.91 -0.74 -3.75
N GLU A 59 -4.98 -2.06 -3.76
CA GLU A 59 -4.23 -2.92 -2.83
C GLU A 59 -2.71 -2.74 -2.99
N GLN A 60 -2.22 -2.67 -4.23
CA GLN A 60 -0.82 -2.42 -4.52
C GLN A 60 -0.36 -1.07 -3.96
N ARG A 61 -1.15 0.01 -4.20
CA ARG A 61 -0.88 1.34 -3.64
C ARG A 61 -0.85 1.31 -2.11
N GLN A 62 -1.86 0.72 -1.47
CA GLN A 62 -1.91 0.57 -0.02
C GLN A 62 -0.74 -0.26 0.54
N SER A 63 -0.29 -1.28 -0.19
CA SER A 63 0.88 -2.08 0.20
C SER A 63 2.17 -1.25 0.10
N ALA A 64 2.30 -0.41 -0.93
CA ALA A 64 3.44 0.48 -1.10
C ALA A 64 3.47 1.56 0.00
N ASP A 65 2.31 2.16 0.29
CA ASP A 65 2.18 3.15 1.37
C ASP A 65 2.52 2.55 2.74
N ARG A 66 2.09 1.31 3.00
CA ARG A 66 2.47 0.56 4.22
C ARG A 66 3.98 0.38 4.30
N ARG A 67 4.64 -0.05 3.22
CA ARG A 67 6.10 -0.21 3.19
C ARG A 67 6.84 1.09 3.47
N VAL A 68 6.39 2.20 2.87
CA VAL A 68 7.00 3.53 3.12
C VAL A 68 6.83 3.92 4.60
N ARG A 69 5.65 3.68 5.17
CA ARG A 69 5.39 3.95 6.59
C ARG A 69 6.24 3.07 7.51
N ASP A 70 6.33 1.78 7.21
CA ASP A 70 7.12 0.82 7.99
C ASP A 70 8.61 1.18 7.93
N GLU A 71 9.10 1.59 6.76
CA GLU A 71 10.48 2.08 6.58
C GLU A 71 10.74 3.33 7.41
N GLN A 72 9.81 4.30 7.42
CA GLN A 72 9.94 5.50 8.26
C GLN A 72 9.96 5.17 9.75
N VAL A 73 9.14 4.20 10.18
CA VAL A 73 9.13 3.73 11.57
C VAL A 73 10.45 3.03 11.91
N ARG A 74 10.98 2.19 11.01
CA ARG A 74 12.27 1.53 11.20
C ARG A 74 13.40 2.54 11.36
N LEU A 75 13.52 3.48 10.43
CA LEU A 75 14.54 4.54 10.46
C LEU A 75 14.45 5.40 11.72
N ARG A 76 13.22 5.69 12.19
CA ARG A 76 13.00 6.38 13.46
C ARG A 76 13.53 5.57 14.64
N HIS A 77 13.20 4.29 14.74
CA HIS A 77 13.68 3.45 15.84
C HIS A 77 15.19 3.29 15.82
N GLU A 78 15.79 3.11 14.64
CA GLU A 78 17.25 3.07 14.47
C GLU A 78 17.91 4.36 14.99
N ALA A 79 17.34 5.53 14.66
CA ALA A 79 17.84 6.82 15.16
C ALA A 79 17.66 6.97 16.69
N GLU A 80 16.53 6.52 17.25
CA GLU A 80 16.30 6.52 18.70
C GLU A 80 17.25 5.56 19.44
N ASP A 81 17.52 4.38 18.88
CA ASP A 81 18.43 3.39 19.46
C ASP A 81 19.88 3.88 19.43
N GLU A 82 20.31 4.47 18.32
CA GLU A 82 21.68 5.01 18.21
C GLU A 82 21.88 6.22 19.13
N GLU A 83 20.88 7.11 19.26
CA GLU A 83 20.92 8.21 20.23
C GLU A 83 21.07 7.68 21.67
N ARG A 84 20.24 6.71 22.08
CA ARG A 84 20.33 6.07 23.40
C ARG A 84 21.70 5.44 23.65
N ARG A 85 22.22 4.72 22.66
CA ARG A 85 23.54 4.07 22.73
C ARG A 85 24.66 5.08 22.93
N LEU A 86 24.63 6.18 22.17
CA LEU A 86 25.64 7.23 22.26
C LEU A 86 25.49 8.07 23.53
N HIS A 87 24.28 8.27 24.03
CA HIS A 87 24.03 8.87 25.34
C HIS A 87 24.67 8.03 26.45
N HIS A 88 24.48 6.70 26.45
CA HIS A 88 25.15 5.80 27.39
C HIS A 88 26.67 5.82 27.27
N ALA A 89 27.20 5.90 26.04
CA ALA A 89 28.63 6.04 25.82
C ALA A 89 29.15 7.37 26.40
N LEU A 90 28.41 8.47 26.23
CA LEU A 90 28.76 9.77 26.80
C LEU A 90 28.75 9.73 28.33
N ASP A 91 27.73 9.13 28.94
CA ASP A 91 27.68 8.92 30.38
C ASP A 91 28.89 8.13 30.90
N ALA A 92 29.30 7.08 30.18
CA ALA A 92 30.47 6.29 30.51
C ALA A 92 31.77 7.10 30.38
N ALA A 93 31.93 7.89 29.32
CA ALA A 93 33.07 8.77 29.11
C ALA A 93 33.16 9.84 30.21
N LEU A 94 32.04 10.48 30.57
CA LEU A 94 31.96 11.47 31.64
C LEU A 94 32.31 10.86 33.01
N ARG A 95 31.85 9.64 33.30
CA ARG A 95 32.23 8.93 34.53
C ARG A 95 33.73 8.66 34.57
N ARG A 96 34.31 8.21 33.45
CA ARG A 96 35.75 7.96 33.34
C ARG A 96 36.57 9.23 33.52
N GLU A 97 36.18 10.32 32.86
CA GLU A 97 36.82 11.64 33.01
C GLU A 97 36.82 12.07 34.48
N ARG A 98 35.69 12.01 35.19
CA ARG A 98 35.62 12.34 36.62
C ARG A 98 36.58 11.52 37.48
N VAL A 99 36.70 10.23 37.20
CA VAL A 99 37.64 9.33 37.92
C VAL A 99 39.08 9.73 37.66
N VAL A 100 39.46 9.92 36.38
CA VAL A 100 40.82 10.31 36.00
C VAL A 100 41.16 11.70 36.54
N THR A 101 40.22 12.64 36.49
CA THR A 101 40.34 13.98 37.08
C THR A 101 40.60 13.91 38.58
N HIS A 102 39.93 13.00 39.30
CA HIS A 102 40.20 12.80 40.72
C HIS A 102 41.61 12.25 40.96
N LEU A 103 42.03 11.22 40.22
CA LEU A 103 43.34 10.58 40.37
C LEU A 103 44.50 11.52 39.99
N ALA A 104 44.32 12.33 38.94
CA ALA A 104 45.33 13.27 38.46
C ALA A 104 45.64 14.39 39.48
N ARG A 105 44.75 14.65 40.45
CA ARG A 105 45.03 15.58 41.56
C ARG A 105 46.11 15.05 42.51
N THR A 106 46.21 13.73 42.62
CA THR A 106 47.18 13.06 43.51
C THR A 106 48.40 12.54 42.77
N ASP A 107 48.28 12.24 41.48
CA ASP A 107 49.37 11.74 40.64
C ASP A 107 49.51 12.56 39.33
N PRO A 108 50.49 13.49 39.28
CA PRO A 108 50.77 14.28 38.08
C PRO A 108 51.18 13.46 36.84
N ALA A 109 51.62 12.20 36.98
CA ALA A 109 51.93 11.36 35.83
C ALA A 109 50.69 11.04 34.98
N LEU A 110 49.48 11.23 35.53
CA LEU A 110 48.21 10.97 34.87
C LEU A 110 47.71 12.13 34.00
N THR A 111 48.41 13.27 33.91
CA THR A 111 47.97 14.42 33.09
C THR A 111 47.68 14.03 31.63
N GLY A 112 48.50 13.16 31.03
CA GLY A 112 48.25 12.67 29.67
C GLY A 112 46.99 11.81 29.54
N GLN A 113 46.62 11.05 30.58
CA GLN A 113 45.38 10.28 30.60
C GLN A 113 44.16 11.19 30.79
N LEU A 114 44.31 12.24 31.60
CA LEU A 114 43.28 13.25 31.79
C LEU A 114 42.96 13.96 30.47
N GLN A 115 43.99 14.35 29.71
CA GLN A 115 43.79 14.96 28.40
C GLN A 115 43.04 14.04 27.44
N ARG A 116 43.42 12.76 27.36
CA ARG A 116 42.69 11.77 26.54
C ARG A 116 41.24 11.58 27.00
N ALA A 117 40.98 11.61 28.31
CA ALA A 117 39.62 11.49 28.83
C ALA A 117 38.75 12.71 28.44
N HIS A 118 39.31 13.93 28.43
CA HIS A 118 38.62 15.10 27.89
C HIS A 118 38.33 14.96 26.39
N GLU A 119 39.31 14.54 25.60
CA GLU A 119 39.15 14.30 24.16
C GLU A 119 38.08 13.24 23.88
N ASP A 120 38.05 12.16 24.66
CA ASP A 120 37.04 11.10 24.58
C ASP A 120 35.63 11.66 24.87
N VAL A 121 35.47 12.52 25.88
CA VAL A 121 34.21 13.17 26.22
C VAL A 121 33.74 14.08 25.09
N ASP A 122 34.63 14.91 24.54
CA ASP A 122 34.28 15.84 23.47
C ASP A 122 33.87 15.10 22.19
N LEU A 123 34.62 14.05 21.82
CA LEU A 123 34.28 13.19 20.69
C LEU A 123 32.92 12.52 20.88
N THR A 124 32.68 11.95 22.06
CA THR A 124 31.43 11.22 22.33
C THR A 124 30.24 12.17 22.40
N ARG A 125 30.43 13.39 22.94
CA ARG A 125 29.43 14.44 22.94
C ARG A 125 29.06 14.87 21.52
N ALA A 126 30.05 15.08 20.65
CA ALA A 126 29.81 15.44 19.25
C ALA A 126 28.98 14.36 18.53
N ARG A 127 29.33 13.08 18.73
CA ARG A 127 28.57 11.95 18.16
C ARG A 127 27.15 11.86 18.69
N TRP A 128 26.97 12.01 20.00
CA TRP A 128 25.64 12.04 20.60
C TRP A 128 24.80 13.19 20.05
N GLN A 129 25.38 14.39 19.90
CA GLN A 129 24.68 15.54 19.34
C GLN A 129 24.23 15.28 17.90
N GLU A 130 25.09 14.69 17.06
CA GLU A 130 24.74 14.30 15.69
C GLU A 130 23.59 13.28 15.66
N ALA A 131 23.61 12.30 16.56
CA ALA A 131 22.54 11.30 16.67
C ALA A 131 21.22 11.90 17.19
N ASP A 132 21.26 12.81 18.16
CA ASP A 132 20.06 13.52 18.62
C ASP A 132 19.49 14.41 17.51
N ASP A 133 20.34 15.10 16.74
CA ASP A 133 19.91 15.87 15.59
C ASP A 133 19.27 14.97 14.50
N ALA A 134 19.81 13.77 14.28
CA ALA A 134 19.20 12.78 13.40
C ALA A 134 17.84 12.30 13.93
N ARG A 135 17.75 11.99 15.23
CA ARG A 135 16.50 11.60 15.92
C ARG A 135 15.44 12.70 15.81
N ARG A 136 15.82 13.97 15.95
CA ARG A 136 14.92 15.13 15.83
C ARG A 136 14.28 15.28 14.44
N ARG A 137 14.88 14.71 13.38
CA ARG A 137 14.26 14.64 12.04
C ARG A 137 13.00 13.77 12.03
N PHE A 138 12.84 12.90 13.03
CA PHE A 138 11.67 12.06 13.23
C PHE A 138 10.89 12.51 14.47
N PRO A 139 10.19 13.65 14.41
CA PRO A 139 9.43 14.14 15.55
C PRO A 139 8.41 13.08 15.99
N SER A 140 8.38 12.85 17.30
CA SER A 140 7.32 12.06 17.93
C SER A 140 5.96 12.64 17.53
N ARG A 141 4.99 11.77 17.23
CA ARG A 141 3.58 12.19 17.08
C ARG A 141 2.97 12.72 18.39
N TRP A 142 3.64 12.49 19.51
CA TRP A 142 3.24 12.92 20.85
C TRP A 142 4.35 13.82 21.43
N PRO A 143 4.15 15.15 21.50
CA PRO A 143 5.18 16.09 21.92
C PRO A 143 5.50 16.11 23.43
N TRP A 144 5.11 15.11 24.21
CA TRP A 144 5.27 15.10 25.66
C TRP A 144 5.42 13.68 26.21
#